data_AF-A0A660NBP0-F1
#
_entry.id   AF-A0A660NBP0-F1
#
_cell.length_a   1.000
_cell.length_b   1.000
_cell.length_c   1.000
_cell.angle_alpha   90.00
_cell.angle_beta   90.00
_cell.angle_gamma   90.00
#
_symmetry.space_group_name_H-M   'P 1'
#
loop_
_entity.id
_entity.type
_entity.pdbx_description
1 polymer ?
#
loop_
_entity_poly.entity_id
_entity_poly.type
_entity_poly.pdbx_seq_one_letter_code
_entity_poly.pdbx_strand_id
1 'polypeptide(L)'
;MMTLQMLAGPIVGAVIGYFTNYIAVKMLFFPKKEIRLFGKRLPFTPGAIPKGKERLAGAIGNVVATKLVTKADILEILLGEELEDQIIHQLNLWLAKNIHTDLYAMTKSEDQIDQLREQLTQYITKEMMGAIDQLEIGEVIAKEAKEAIKEKTGGKMFAMFISDSLIDSITEPIAQKAQNIVMEKGADYIRPQVEKKIVEWENISILEALESAGIGKEKLEEVLRATYEKAVKAAMEKFGSKFDLRSIIEEKINAMDVNELESLVLTVMKKELDVIVNLGAVIGLVLGMINLLI
;
A
#
# COMPACT_ATOMS: atom_id res chain seq x y z
N MET A 1 -61.28 -55.12 -2.74
CA MET A 1 -59.92 -55.72 -2.78
C MET A 1 -59.19 -55.45 -4.10
N MET A 2 -59.87 -55.52 -5.25
CA MET A 2 -59.24 -55.39 -6.59
C MET A 2 -58.63 -53.99 -6.89
N THR A 3 -59.19 -52.91 -6.35
CA THR A 3 -58.70 -51.53 -6.53
C THR A 3 -57.36 -51.25 -5.83
N LEU A 4 -57.11 -51.88 -4.67
CA LEU A 4 -55.88 -51.70 -3.90
C LEU A 4 -54.69 -52.39 -4.58
N GLN A 5 -54.93 -53.52 -5.25
CA GLN A 5 -53.90 -54.26 -6.00
C GLN A 5 -53.48 -53.53 -7.27
N MET A 6 -54.39 -52.83 -7.94
CA MET A 6 -54.04 -52.04 -9.14
C MET A 6 -53.19 -50.80 -8.80
N LEU A 7 -53.46 -50.12 -7.68
CA LEU A 7 -52.65 -48.97 -7.25
C LEU A 7 -51.26 -49.36 -6.70
N ALA A 8 -51.05 -50.62 -6.34
CA ALA A 8 -49.79 -51.08 -5.75
C ALA A 8 -48.59 -50.93 -6.71
N GLY A 9 -48.75 -51.23 -8.00
CA GLY A 9 -47.68 -51.13 -9.00
C GLY A 9 -47.11 -49.71 -9.16
N PRO A 10 -47.93 -48.70 -9.49
CA PRO A 10 -47.52 -47.29 -9.55
C PRO A 10 -46.89 -46.78 -8.26
N ILE A 11 -47.44 -47.13 -7.10
CA ILE A 11 -46.92 -46.67 -5.81
C ILE A 11 -45.55 -47.29 -5.52
N VAL A 12 -45.39 -48.61 -5.73
CA VAL A 12 -44.11 -49.29 -5.55
C VAL A 12 -43.08 -48.75 -6.53
N GLY A 13 -43.47 -48.52 -7.79
CA GLY A 13 -42.62 -47.89 -8.79
C GLY A 13 -42.16 -46.49 -8.35
N ALA A 14 -43.07 -45.66 -7.85
CA ALA A 14 -42.75 -44.32 -7.34
C ALA A 14 -41.79 -44.35 -6.14
N VAL A 15 -42.01 -45.26 -5.19
CA VAL A 15 -41.16 -45.41 -4.01
C VAL A 15 -39.76 -45.90 -4.39
N ILE A 16 -39.66 -46.89 -5.27
CA ILE A 16 -38.37 -47.37 -5.77
C ILE A 16 -37.65 -46.26 -6.53
N GLY A 17 -38.35 -45.55 -7.42
CA GLY A 17 -37.80 -44.42 -8.18
C GLY A 17 -37.26 -43.31 -7.29
N TYR A 18 -38.02 -42.92 -6.25
CA TYR A 18 -37.57 -41.96 -5.25
C TYR A 18 -36.32 -42.46 -4.49
N PHE A 19 -36.39 -43.68 -3.95
CA PHE A 19 -35.33 -44.23 -3.10
C PHE A 19 -34.02 -44.47 -3.86
N THR A 20 -34.09 -45.06 -5.05
CA THR A 20 -32.91 -45.30 -5.89
C THR A 20 -32.24 -44.00 -6.30
N ASN A 21 -33.02 -42.98 -6.65
CA ASN A 21 -32.44 -41.70 -7.06
C ASN A 21 -31.91 -40.88 -5.88
N TYR A 22 -32.56 -40.97 -4.70
CA TYR A 22 -32.02 -40.44 -3.46
C TYR A 22 -30.64 -41.04 -3.12
N ILE A 23 -30.48 -42.36 -3.28
CA ILE A 23 -29.18 -43.01 -3.10
C ILE A 23 -28.16 -42.52 -4.12
N ALA A 24 -28.54 -42.40 -5.40
CA ALA A 24 -27.65 -41.92 -6.45
C ALA A 24 -27.12 -40.51 -6.16
N VAL A 25 -28.00 -39.59 -5.75
CA VAL A 25 -27.62 -38.25 -5.31
C VAL A 25 -26.68 -38.31 -4.10
N LYS A 26 -26.99 -39.14 -3.10
CA LYS A 26 -26.14 -39.29 -1.90
C LYS A 26 -24.76 -39.86 -2.23
N MET A 27 -24.65 -40.72 -3.24
CA MET A 27 -23.39 -41.30 -3.73
C MET A 27 -22.50 -40.28 -4.46
N LEU A 28 -23.01 -39.13 -4.87
CA LEU A 28 -22.17 -38.05 -5.39
C LEU A 28 -21.25 -37.46 -4.30
N PHE A 29 -21.68 -37.51 -3.04
CA PHE A 29 -20.98 -36.93 -1.89
C PHE A 29 -20.27 -37.99 -1.04
N PHE A 30 -20.85 -39.19 -0.94
CA PHE A 30 -20.30 -40.31 -0.16
C PHE A 30 -19.86 -41.47 -1.05
N PRO A 31 -18.78 -42.20 -0.70
CA PRO A 31 -17.90 -41.99 0.45
C PRO A 31 -16.86 -40.88 0.23
N LYS A 32 -16.44 -40.21 1.31
CA LYS A 32 -15.53 -39.04 1.25
C LYS A 32 -14.09 -39.40 0.88
N LYS A 33 -13.69 -40.65 1.13
CA LYS A 33 -12.37 -41.19 0.84
C LYS A 33 -12.50 -42.42 -0.05
N GLU A 34 -11.41 -42.76 -0.74
CA GLU A 34 -11.37 -44.01 -1.50
C GLU A 34 -11.52 -45.22 -0.57
N ILE A 35 -12.29 -46.21 -1.01
CA ILE A 35 -12.45 -47.48 -0.30
C ILE A 35 -11.80 -48.56 -1.17
N ARG A 36 -10.94 -49.37 -0.56
CA ARG A 36 -10.27 -50.51 -1.23
C ARG A 36 -10.78 -51.82 -0.64
N LEU A 37 -11.15 -52.74 -1.52
CA LEU A 37 -11.61 -54.09 -1.17
C LEU A 37 -10.73 -55.10 -1.92
N PHE A 38 -10.13 -56.06 -1.20
CA PHE A 38 -9.18 -57.04 -1.76
C PHE A 38 -8.05 -56.40 -2.61
N GLY A 39 -7.52 -55.26 -2.17
CA GLY A 39 -6.48 -54.52 -2.88
C GLY A 39 -6.95 -53.76 -4.14
N LYS A 40 -8.20 -53.91 -4.57
CA LYS A 40 -8.80 -53.15 -5.68
C LYS A 40 -9.68 -52.01 -5.17
N ARG A 41 -9.65 -50.87 -5.85
CA ARG A 41 -10.50 -49.72 -5.52
C ARG A 41 -11.96 -50.01 -5.88
N LEU A 42 -12.87 -49.76 -4.95
CA LEU A 42 -14.31 -49.95 -5.17
C LEU A 42 -14.80 -48.93 -6.22
N PRO A 43 -15.61 -49.34 -7.23
CA PRO A 43 -16.21 -48.39 -8.16
C PRO A 43 -17.04 -47.35 -7.39
N PHE A 44 -17.10 -46.13 -7.92
CA PHE A 44 -17.83 -45.00 -7.31
C PHE A 44 -17.32 -44.55 -5.93
N THR A 45 -16.06 -44.84 -5.59
CA THR A 45 -15.40 -44.32 -4.37
C THR A 45 -14.09 -43.57 -4.70
N PRO A 46 -13.83 -42.37 -4.14
CA PRO A 46 -14.79 -41.55 -3.40
C PRO A 46 -15.92 -41.05 -4.31
N GLY A 47 -16.93 -40.43 -3.72
CA GLY A 47 -18.04 -39.82 -4.45
C GLY A 47 -17.56 -38.83 -5.51
N ALA A 48 -18.41 -38.55 -6.49
CA ALA A 48 -18.08 -37.73 -7.66
C ALA A 48 -17.58 -36.31 -7.30
N ILE A 49 -18.16 -35.67 -6.28
CA ILE A 49 -17.80 -34.31 -5.84
C ILE A 49 -16.42 -34.30 -5.15
N PRO A 50 -16.15 -35.13 -4.12
CA PRO A 50 -14.80 -35.24 -3.56
C PRO A 50 -13.74 -35.60 -4.60
N LYS A 51 -14.04 -36.50 -5.54
CA LYS A 51 -13.13 -36.91 -6.61
C LYS A 51 -12.84 -35.77 -7.60
N GLY A 52 -13.81 -34.89 -7.83
CA GLY A 52 -13.72 -33.80 -8.80
C GLY A 52 -13.15 -32.49 -8.26
N LYS A 53 -12.65 -32.47 -7.02
CA LYS A 53 -12.19 -31.25 -6.32
C LYS A 53 -11.20 -30.40 -7.13
N GLU A 54 -10.11 -31.00 -7.61
CA GLU A 54 -9.08 -30.27 -8.39
C GLU A 54 -9.66 -29.67 -9.67
N ARG A 55 -10.54 -30.41 -10.35
CA ARG A 55 -11.22 -29.94 -11.56
C ARG A 55 -12.15 -28.76 -11.25
N LEU A 56 -12.88 -28.81 -10.13
CA LEU A 56 -13.74 -27.72 -9.67
C LEU A 56 -12.89 -26.49 -9.30
N ALA A 57 -11.79 -26.70 -8.59
CA ALA A 57 -10.84 -25.65 -8.25
C ALA A 57 -10.34 -24.92 -9.51
N GLY A 58 -9.87 -25.67 -10.51
CA GLY A 58 -9.41 -25.11 -11.77
C GLY A 58 -10.48 -24.37 -12.56
N ALA A 59 -11.69 -24.94 -12.64
CA ALA A 59 -12.80 -24.32 -13.35
C ALA A 59 -13.26 -23.01 -12.68
N ILE A 60 -13.44 -23.02 -11.36
CA ILE A 60 -13.85 -21.85 -10.59
C ILE A 60 -12.75 -20.79 -10.61
N GLY A 61 -11.51 -21.16 -10.33
CA GLY A 61 -10.36 -20.25 -10.36
C GLY A 61 -10.20 -19.56 -11.71
N ASN A 62 -10.33 -20.30 -12.81
CA ASN A 62 -10.26 -19.72 -14.14
C ASN A 62 -11.41 -18.74 -14.41
N VAL A 63 -12.65 -19.10 -14.09
CA VAL A 63 -13.81 -18.21 -14.33
C VAL A 63 -13.69 -16.93 -13.50
N VAL A 64 -13.35 -17.03 -12.21
CA VAL A 64 -13.23 -15.86 -11.34
C VAL A 64 -12.09 -14.95 -11.81
N ALA A 65 -10.91 -15.50 -12.06
CA ALA A 65 -9.72 -14.70 -12.41
C ALA A 65 -9.78 -14.09 -13.82
N THR A 66 -10.52 -14.69 -14.76
CA THR A 66 -10.58 -14.20 -16.14
C THR A 66 -11.84 -13.41 -16.46
N LYS A 67 -12.94 -13.60 -15.71
CA LYS A 67 -14.24 -12.97 -16.02
C LYS A 67 -14.83 -12.11 -14.91
N LEU A 68 -14.44 -12.30 -13.65
CA LEU A 68 -15.05 -11.58 -12.53
C LEU A 68 -14.14 -10.52 -11.92
N VAL A 69 -12.84 -10.80 -11.85
CA VAL A 69 -11.85 -9.88 -11.28
C VAL A 69 -10.66 -9.82 -12.22
N THR A 70 -10.80 -8.98 -13.26
CA THR A 70 -9.72 -8.76 -14.21
C THR A 70 -8.77 -7.67 -13.73
N LYS A 71 -7.59 -7.61 -14.33
CA LYS A 71 -6.62 -6.53 -14.06
C LYS A 71 -7.19 -5.15 -14.40
N ALA A 72 -8.05 -5.08 -15.42
CA ALA A 72 -8.70 -3.84 -15.84
C ALA A 72 -9.68 -3.37 -14.76
N ASP A 73 -10.51 -4.28 -14.23
CA ASP A 73 -11.48 -3.96 -13.18
C ASP A 73 -10.78 -3.45 -11.91
N ILE A 74 -9.67 -4.08 -11.50
CA ILE A 74 -8.88 -3.63 -10.35
C ILE A 74 -8.28 -2.24 -10.62
N LEU A 75 -7.73 -2.02 -11.82
CA LEU A 75 -7.14 -0.73 -12.18
C LEU A 75 -8.20 0.38 -12.19
N GLU A 76 -9.40 0.10 -12.70
CA GLU A 76 -10.53 1.03 -12.71
C GLU A 76 -10.97 1.37 -11.28
N ILE A 77 -11.07 0.38 -10.38
CA ILE A 77 -11.36 0.62 -8.96
C ILE A 77 -10.28 1.49 -8.32
N LEU A 78 -9.00 1.19 -8.59
CA LEU A 78 -7.88 1.94 -8.00
C LEU A 78 -7.80 3.38 -8.53
N LEU A 79 -8.11 3.59 -9.81
CA LEU A 79 -8.15 4.92 -10.44
C LEU A 79 -9.53 5.59 -10.33
N GLY A 80 -10.44 5.00 -9.53
CA GLY A 80 -11.75 5.58 -9.28
C GLY A 80 -11.63 6.86 -8.46
N GLU A 81 -12.44 7.87 -8.80
CA GLU A 81 -12.44 9.19 -8.18
C GLU A 81 -12.53 9.12 -6.64
N GLU A 82 -13.40 8.26 -6.11
CA GLU A 82 -13.57 8.09 -4.66
C GLU A 82 -12.29 7.61 -3.95
N LEU A 83 -11.63 6.57 -4.49
CA LEU A 83 -10.43 6.03 -3.84
C LEU A 83 -9.24 6.98 -4.03
N GLU A 84 -9.10 7.56 -5.21
CA GLU A 84 -8.09 8.58 -5.48
C GLU A 84 -8.24 9.74 -4.48
N ASP A 85 -9.44 10.31 -4.34
CA ASP A 85 -9.70 11.42 -3.41
C ASP A 85 -9.41 11.05 -1.97
N GLN A 86 -9.77 9.84 -1.53
CA GLN A 86 -9.42 9.36 -0.20
C GLN A 86 -7.91 9.29 0.01
N ILE A 87 -7.16 8.76 -0.95
CA ILE A 87 -5.70 8.64 -0.85
C ILE A 87 -5.03 10.02 -0.89
N ILE A 88 -5.46 10.90 -1.80
CA ILE A 88 -4.95 12.27 -1.89
C ILE A 88 -5.25 13.04 -0.61
N HIS A 89 -6.44 12.88 -0.02
CA HIS A 89 -6.77 13.46 1.26
C HIS A 89 -5.85 12.96 2.39
N GLN A 90 -5.60 11.65 2.47
CA GLN A 90 -4.67 11.09 3.45
C GLN A 90 -3.23 11.59 3.23
N LEU A 91 -2.78 11.71 1.99
CA LEU A 91 -1.48 12.29 1.66
C LEU A 91 -1.39 13.75 2.09
N ASN A 92 -2.42 14.55 1.86
CA ASN A 92 -2.48 15.94 2.33
C ASN A 92 -2.43 16.03 3.86
N LEU A 93 -3.16 15.18 4.58
CA LEU A 93 -3.09 15.11 6.04
C LEU A 93 -1.70 14.72 6.53
N TRP A 94 -1.02 13.83 5.83
CA TRP A 94 0.35 13.45 6.15
C TRP A 94 1.33 14.60 5.88
N LEU A 95 1.24 15.25 4.72
CA LEU A 95 2.08 16.41 4.35
C LEU A 95 1.89 17.62 5.28
N ALA A 96 0.72 17.73 5.90
CA ALA A 96 0.39 18.77 6.89
C ALA A 96 1.04 18.51 8.27
N LYS A 97 1.59 17.33 8.52
CA LYS A 97 2.32 17.06 9.76
C LYS A 97 3.69 17.74 9.72
N ASN A 98 4.15 18.16 10.88
CA ASN A 98 5.49 18.72 11.02
C ASN A 98 6.55 17.61 11.06
N ILE A 99 7.78 18.00 10.71
CA ILE A 99 8.94 17.10 10.65
C ILE A 99 9.17 16.41 12.01
N HIS A 100 8.97 17.12 13.13
CA HIS A 100 9.07 16.55 14.46
C HIS A 100 8.16 15.33 14.67
N THR A 101 6.89 15.44 14.26
CA THR A 101 5.92 14.34 14.40
C THR A 101 6.32 13.13 13.56
N ASP A 102 6.83 13.34 12.35
CA ASP A 102 7.29 12.26 11.47
C ASP A 102 8.58 11.62 12.01
N LEU A 103 9.54 12.42 12.48
CA LEU A 103 10.76 11.93 13.12
C LEU A 103 10.42 11.08 14.35
N TYR A 104 9.52 11.54 15.22
CA TYR A 104 9.07 10.77 16.37
C TYR A 104 8.34 9.49 15.98
N ALA A 105 7.54 9.49 14.93
CA ALA A 105 6.88 8.26 14.45
C ALA A 105 7.89 7.20 13.98
N MET A 106 9.03 7.63 13.41
CA MET A 106 10.10 6.75 12.93
C MET A 106 11.04 6.27 14.04
N THR A 107 11.46 7.17 14.93
CA THR A 107 12.43 6.87 16.01
C THR A 107 11.76 6.30 17.25
N LYS A 108 10.53 6.75 17.54
CA LYS A 108 9.78 6.53 18.79
C LYS A 108 10.57 6.93 20.03
N SER A 109 11.49 7.88 19.89
CA SER A 109 12.42 8.29 20.94
C SER A 109 12.78 9.77 20.76
N GLU A 110 12.45 10.57 21.78
CA GLU A 110 12.87 11.98 21.84
C GLU A 110 14.40 12.10 21.92
N ASP A 111 15.06 11.22 22.66
CA ASP A 111 16.53 11.21 22.78
C ASP A 111 17.22 11.06 21.41
N GLN A 112 16.65 10.27 20.49
CA GLN A 112 17.20 10.13 19.13
C GLN A 112 16.98 11.39 18.28
N ILE A 113 15.86 12.10 18.47
CA ILE A 113 15.57 13.37 17.80
C ILE A 113 16.52 14.44 18.31
N ASP A 114 16.72 14.52 19.62
CA ASP A 114 17.68 15.43 20.24
C ASP A 114 19.12 15.16 19.76
N GLN A 115 19.50 13.89 19.62
CA GLN A 115 20.80 13.52 19.05
C GLN A 115 20.93 13.95 17.58
N LEU A 116 19.90 13.75 16.76
CA LEU A 116 19.90 14.20 15.37
C LEU A 116 19.99 15.73 15.29
N ARG A 117 19.25 16.45 16.15
CA ARG A 117 19.30 17.91 16.25
C ARG A 117 20.71 18.40 16.58
N GLU A 118 21.37 17.78 17.55
CA GLU A 118 22.74 18.13 17.92
C GLU A 118 23.71 17.85 16.77
N GLN A 119 23.60 16.70 16.10
CA GLN A 119 24.44 16.36 14.95
C GLN A 119 24.27 17.35 13.80
N LEU A 120 23.03 17.71 13.46
CA LEU A 120 22.73 18.72 12.44
C LEU A 120 23.26 20.09 12.84
N THR A 121 23.09 20.48 14.11
CA THR A 121 23.59 21.74 14.64
C THR A 121 25.11 21.83 14.49
N GLN A 122 25.83 20.77 14.87
CA GLN A 122 27.28 20.71 14.74
C GLN A 122 27.72 20.72 13.28
N TYR A 123 27.08 19.94 12.42
CA TYR A 123 27.40 19.87 11.00
C TYR A 123 27.22 21.23 10.31
N ILE A 124 26.04 21.85 10.45
CA ILE A 124 25.74 23.14 9.83
C ILE A 124 26.66 24.24 10.39
N THR A 125 26.88 24.27 11.71
CA THR A 125 27.79 25.25 12.32
C THR A 125 29.20 25.11 11.74
N LYS A 126 29.70 23.88 11.59
CA LYS A 126 31.01 23.61 11.01
C LYS A 126 31.10 24.06 9.55
N GLU A 127 30.11 23.71 8.73
CA GLU A 127 30.06 24.10 7.32
C GLU A 127 29.99 25.63 7.16
N MET A 128 29.16 26.31 7.98
CA MET A 128 29.09 27.77 7.99
C MET A 128 30.41 28.41 8.41
N MET A 129 31.07 27.88 9.45
CA MET A 129 32.39 28.37 9.87
C MET A 129 33.44 28.17 8.78
N GLY A 130 33.42 27.03 8.07
CA GLY A 130 34.32 26.80 6.94
C GLY A 130 34.07 27.75 5.77
N ALA A 131 32.82 28.03 5.44
CA ALA A 131 32.48 29.04 4.43
C ALA A 131 32.90 30.45 4.85
N ILE A 132 32.76 30.79 6.13
CA ILE A 132 33.17 32.07 6.71
C ILE A 132 34.70 32.23 6.70
N ASP A 133 35.44 31.17 6.98
CA ASP A 133 36.90 31.16 6.89
C ASP A 133 37.37 31.49 5.47
N GLN A 134 36.77 30.86 4.45
CA GLN A 134 37.08 31.11 3.03
C GLN A 134 36.78 32.53 2.57
N LEU A 135 35.90 33.27 3.25
CA LEU A 135 35.61 34.66 2.92
C LEU A 135 36.71 35.62 3.38
N GLU A 136 37.68 35.16 4.18
CA GLU A 136 38.78 35.97 4.71
C GLU A 136 38.25 37.29 5.29
N ILE A 137 37.33 37.20 6.25
CA ILE A 137 36.58 38.34 6.80
C ILE A 137 37.50 39.50 7.20
N GLY A 138 38.71 39.22 7.68
CA GLY A 138 39.73 40.24 7.95
C GLY A 138 40.04 41.10 6.71
N GLU A 139 40.28 40.49 5.56
CA GLU A 139 40.57 41.21 4.30
C GLU A 139 39.37 42.02 3.83
N VAL A 140 38.16 41.45 3.92
CA VAL A 140 36.92 42.15 3.59
C VAL A 140 36.75 43.39 4.47
N ILE A 141 36.95 43.25 5.79
CA ILE A 141 36.88 44.38 6.73
C ILE A 141 37.96 45.41 6.44
N ALA A 142 39.20 44.99 6.16
CA ALA A 142 40.29 45.90 5.84
C ALA A 142 39.95 46.74 4.61
N LYS A 143 39.46 46.09 3.54
CA LYS A 143 39.07 46.74 2.29
C LYS A 143 37.92 47.73 2.51
N GLU A 144 36.81 47.28 3.08
CA GLU A 144 35.62 48.11 3.32
C GLU A 144 35.92 49.29 4.26
N ALA A 145 36.74 49.07 5.29
CA ALA A 145 37.16 50.13 6.20
C ALA A 145 38.04 51.17 5.50
N LYS A 146 39.00 50.74 4.67
CA LYS A 146 39.84 51.64 3.86
C LYS A 146 38.99 52.50 2.93
N GLU A 147 38.04 51.89 2.23
CA GLU A 147 37.11 52.60 1.33
C GLU A 147 36.25 53.61 2.10
N ALA A 148 35.64 53.21 3.22
CA ALA A 148 34.81 54.09 4.04
C ALA A 148 35.59 55.28 4.64
N ILE A 149 36.84 55.07 5.05
CA ILE A 149 37.71 56.13 5.54
C ILE A 149 38.06 57.11 4.41
N LYS A 150 38.42 56.61 3.21
CA LYS A 150 38.71 57.45 2.03
C LYS A 150 37.51 58.27 1.60
N GLU A 151 36.31 57.68 1.57
CA GLU A 151 35.07 58.37 1.21
C GLU A 151 34.73 59.48 2.20
N LYS A 152 34.80 59.21 3.52
CA LYS A 152 34.47 60.20 4.56
C LYS A 152 35.51 61.31 4.72
N THR A 153 36.74 61.10 4.24
CA THR A 153 37.84 62.06 4.30
C THR A 153 38.01 62.83 3.00
N GLY A 154 37.59 62.26 1.86
CA GLY A 154 37.54 62.91 0.56
C GLY A 154 36.83 64.26 0.61
N GLY A 155 37.53 65.32 0.21
CA GLY A 155 37.00 66.70 0.17
C GLY A 155 37.15 67.52 1.46
N LYS A 156 37.75 66.98 2.53
CA LYS A 156 38.04 67.73 3.77
C LYS A 156 39.50 68.20 3.83
N MET A 157 39.76 69.33 4.50
CA MET A 157 41.10 69.93 4.65
C MET A 157 42.15 68.94 5.22
N PHE A 158 41.70 67.92 5.95
CA PHE A 158 42.57 66.91 6.56
C PHE A 158 42.90 65.71 5.67
N ALA A 159 42.29 65.58 4.49
CA ALA A 159 42.55 64.48 3.57
C ALA A 159 44.03 64.40 3.15
N MET A 160 44.71 65.55 3.06
CA MET A 160 46.14 65.63 2.73
C MET A 160 47.07 65.05 3.81
N PHE A 161 46.56 64.88 5.04
CA PHE A 161 47.31 64.33 6.16
C PHE A 161 46.97 62.86 6.45
N ILE A 162 45.99 62.28 5.75
CA ILE A 162 45.61 60.88 5.88
C ILE A 162 46.17 60.13 4.67
N SER A 163 47.39 59.61 4.83
CA SER A 163 48.01 58.75 3.84
C SER A 163 47.45 57.33 3.90
N ASP A 164 47.56 56.60 2.79
CA ASP A 164 47.21 55.18 2.73
C ASP A 164 47.91 54.37 3.83
N SER A 165 49.18 54.69 4.12
CA SER A 165 49.93 54.05 5.21
C SER A 165 49.34 54.26 6.62
N LEU A 166 48.72 55.41 6.88
CA LEU A 166 48.04 55.67 8.16
C LEU A 166 46.73 54.90 8.24
N ILE A 167 45.99 54.82 7.13
CA ILE A 167 44.77 54.01 7.06
C ILE A 167 45.13 52.53 7.28
N ASP A 168 46.17 52.04 6.63
CA ASP A 168 46.67 50.67 6.77
C ASP A 168 47.06 50.36 8.22
N SER A 169 47.79 51.26 8.87
CA SER A 169 48.24 51.10 10.27
C SER A 169 47.10 50.95 11.29
N ILE A 170 45.91 51.43 10.97
CA ILE A 170 44.71 51.33 11.81
C ILE A 170 43.84 50.14 11.38
N THR A 171 43.72 49.92 10.06
CA THR A 171 42.80 48.91 9.51
C THR A 171 43.36 47.48 9.61
N GLU A 172 44.65 47.26 9.40
CA GLU A 172 45.26 45.93 9.48
C GLU A 172 45.13 45.29 10.88
N PRO A 173 45.41 45.98 12.00
CA PRO A 173 45.19 45.42 13.33
C PRO A 173 43.73 45.09 13.63
N ILE A 174 42.79 45.90 13.13
CA ILE A 174 41.34 45.67 13.31
C ILE A 174 40.91 44.45 12.50
N ALA A 175 41.35 44.35 11.25
CA ALA A 175 41.12 43.21 10.38
C ALA A 175 41.65 41.92 10.99
N GLN A 176 42.91 41.92 11.46
CA GLN A 176 43.50 40.77 12.13
C GLN A 176 42.74 40.41 13.40
N LYS A 177 42.33 41.40 14.20
CA LYS A 177 41.55 41.14 15.42
C LYS A 177 40.18 40.56 15.10
N ALA A 178 39.52 41.05 14.05
CA ALA A 178 38.23 40.54 13.58
C ALA A 178 38.36 39.10 13.08
N GLN A 179 39.38 38.80 12.26
CA GLN A 179 39.66 37.43 11.80
C GLN A 179 39.86 36.48 12.98
N ASN A 180 40.65 36.88 13.98
CA ASN A 180 40.89 36.05 15.16
C ASN A 180 39.61 35.83 15.97
N ILE A 181 38.75 36.84 16.12
CA ILE A 181 37.45 36.69 16.82
C ILE A 181 36.56 35.70 16.08
N VAL A 182 36.49 35.79 14.76
CA VAL A 182 35.71 34.86 13.92
C VAL A 182 36.23 33.43 14.10
N MET A 183 37.54 33.23 14.07
CA MET A 183 38.17 31.91 14.25
C MET A 183 37.97 31.32 15.64
N GLU A 184 38.17 32.11 16.69
CA GLU A 184 38.13 31.63 18.07
C GLU A 184 36.72 31.52 18.63
N LYS A 185 35.81 32.41 18.21
CA LYS A 185 34.48 32.58 18.82
C LYS A 185 33.33 32.57 17.84
N GLY A 186 33.57 32.55 16.52
CA GLY A 186 32.51 32.59 15.52
C GLY A 186 31.49 31.46 15.70
N ALA A 187 31.97 30.26 16.03
CA ALA A 187 31.11 29.11 16.33
C ALA A 187 30.15 29.37 17.49
N ASP A 188 30.60 30.04 18.57
CA ASP A 188 29.78 30.36 19.74
C ASP A 188 28.64 31.34 19.40
N TYR A 189 28.85 32.21 18.41
CA TYR A 189 27.82 33.14 17.94
C TYR A 189 26.86 32.51 16.93
N ILE A 190 27.34 31.61 16.07
CA ILE A 190 26.55 30.99 15.00
C ILE A 190 25.71 29.83 15.53
N ARG A 191 26.29 28.99 16.40
CA ARG A 191 25.64 27.78 16.91
C ARG A 191 24.23 28.05 17.48
N PRO A 192 23.99 29.06 18.34
CA PRO A 192 22.65 29.34 18.86
C PRO A 192 21.64 29.76 17.77
N GLN A 193 22.11 30.42 16.70
CA GLN A 193 21.25 30.80 15.57
C GLN A 193 20.87 29.58 14.73
N VAL A 194 21.84 28.68 14.50
CA VAL A 194 21.63 27.40 13.81
C VAL A 194 20.64 26.54 14.59
N GLU A 195 20.85 26.36 15.89
CA GLU A 195 19.98 25.58 16.77
C GLU A 195 18.54 26.10 16.73
N LYS A 196 18.36 27.42 16.85
CA LYS A 196 17.04 28.06 16.73
C LYS A 196 16.39 27.76 15.37
N LYS A 197 17.14 27.86 14.27
CA LYS A 197 16.61 27.59 12.93
C LYS A 197 16.25 26.12 12.71
N ILE A 198 17.02 25.19 13.26
CA ILE A 198 16.69 23.76 13.19
C ILE A 198 15.38 23.49 13.93
N VAL A 199 15.18 24.05 15.12
CA VAL A 199 13.90 23.91 15.86
C VAL A 199 12.74 24.54 15.09
N GLU A 200 12.93 25.69 14.44
CA GLU A 200 11.91 26.26 13.55
C GLU A 200 11.58 25.30 12.41
N TRP A 201 12.58 24.68 11.78
CA TRP A 201 12.38 23.71 10.69
C TRP A 201 11.77 22.38 11.13
N GLU A 202 12.03 21.92 12.36
CA GLU A 202 11.38 20.73 12.91
C GLU A 202 9.86 20.94 13.05
N ASN A 203 9.43 22.19 13.24
CA ASN A 203 8.03 22.54 13.47
C ASN A 203 7.26 22.91 12.20
N ILE A 204 7.93 23.11 11.05
CA ILE A 204 7.22 23.31 9.78
C ILE A 204 6.77 21.97 9.19
N SER A 205 5.64 22.01 8.50
CA SER A 205 5.16 20.92 7.66
C SER A 205 5.72 21.00 6.24
N ILE A 206 5.64 19.89 5.50
CA ILE A 206 6.02 19.89 4.08
C ILE A 206 5.12 20.85 3.29
N LEU A 207 3.84 20.97 3.66
CA LEU A 207 2.92 21.94 3.06
C LEU A 207 3.41 23.38 3.23
N GLU A 208 3.76 23.78 4.45
CA GLU A 208 4.26 25.13 4.74
C GLU A 208 5.60 25.41 4.05
N ALA A 209 6.47 24.40 3.96
CA ALA A 209 7.74 24.51 3.24
C ALA A 209 7.52 24.72 1.72
N LEU A 210 6.58 23.99 1.12
CA LEU A 210 6.22 24.13 -0.30
C LEU A 210 5.53 25.48 -0.59
N GLU A 211 4.65 25.92 0.30
CA GLU A 211 4.00 27.23 0.20
C GLU A 211 5.03 28.37 0.27
N SER A 212 6.00 28.26 1.19
CA SER A 212 7.13 29.21 1.31
C SER A 212 8.03 29.22 0.06
N ALA A 213 8.11 28.11 -0.67
CA ALA A 213 8.81 28.01 -1.95
C ALA A 213 7.97 28.52 -3.15
N GLY A 214 6.76 29.03 -2.92
CA GLY A 214 5.85 29.53 -3.95
C GLY A 214 5.06 28.45 -4.67
N ILE A 215 5.02 27.22 -4.13
CA ILE A 215 4.19 26.13 -4.67
C ILE A 215 2.85 26.17 -3.96
N GLY A 216 1.85 26.73 -4.63
CA GLY A 216 0.49 26.76 -4.13
C GLY A 216 -0.14 25.37 -4.00
N LYS A 217 -1.12 25.25 -3.11
CA LYS A 217 -1.84 24.00 -2.82
C LYS A 217 -2.43 23.33 -4.08
N GLU A 218 -2.95 24.11 -5.02
CA GLU A 218 -3.52 23.60 -6.28
C GLU A 218 -2.49 22.82 -7.11
N LYS A 219 -1.28 23.36 -7.26
CA LYS A 219 -0.20 22.71 -8.00
C LYS A 219 0.29 21.44 -7.29
N LEU A 220 0.27 21.44 -5.96
CA LEU A 220 0.59 20.25 -5.18
C LEU A 220 -0.45 19.15 -5.39
N GLU A 221 -1.74 19.47 -5.32
CA GLU A 221 -2.81 18.50 -5.57
C GLU A 221 -2.71 17.90 -6.99
N GLU A 222 -2.43 18.72 -8.00
CA GLU A 222 -2.20 18.26 -9.38
C GLU A 222 -1.03 17.26 -9.45
N VAL A 223 0.10 17.58 -8.80
CA VAL A 223 1.28 16.70 -8.78
C VAL A 223 0.99 15.41 -8.02
N LEU A 224 0.28 15.47 -6.89
CA LEU A 224 -0.09 14.29 -6.11
C LEU A 224 -0.99 13.35 -6.91
N ARG A 225 -2.01 13.88 -7.60
CA ARG A 225 -2.90 13.09 -8.47
C ARG A 225 -2.15 12.45 -9.62
N ALA A 226 -1.34 13.22 -10.34
CA ALA A 226 -0.53 12.71 -11.44
C ALA A 226 0.48 11.64 -10.97
N THR A 227 1.03 11.79 -9.76
CA THR A 227 1.95 10.81 -9.17
C THR A 227 1.21 9.55 -8.73
N TYR A 228 0.04 9.70 -8.11
CA TYR A 228 -0.83 8.59 -7.73
C TYR A 228 -1.20 7.74 -8.93
N GLU A 229 -1.72 8.36 -10.01
CA GLU A 229 -2.12 7.66 -11.22
C GLU A 229 -0.96 6.87 -11.83
N LYS A 230 0.23 7.49 -11.94
CA LYS A 230 1.46 6.83 -12.41
C LYS A 230 1.88 5.69 -11.50
N ALA A 231 1.82 5.88 -10.18
CA ALA A 231 2.21 4.86 -9.20
C ALA A 231 1.29 3.64 -9.27
N VAL A 232 -0.03 3.85 -9.37
CA VAL A 232 -1.03 2.79 -9.52
C VAL A 232 -0.79 2.00 -10.82
N LYS A 233 -0.61 2.69 -11.95
CA LYS A 233 -0.34 2.04 -13.24
C LYS A 233 0.95 1.21 -13.20
N ALA A 234 2.05 1.79 -12.70
CA ALA A 234 3.32 1.10 -12.58
C ALA A 234 3.25 -0.09 -11.62
N ALA A 235 2.53 0.05 -10.50
CA ALA A 235 2.27 -1.04 -9.57
C ALA A 235 1.48 -2.16 -10.28
N MET A 236 0.41 -1.83 -11.02
CA MET A 236 -0.40 -2.82 -11.74
C MET A 236 0.36 -3.54 -12.85
N GLU A 237 1.30 -2.89 -13.54
CA GLU A 237 2.20 -3.56 -14.49
C GLU A 237 3.14 -4.55 -13.78
N LYS A 238 3.76 -4.12 -12.67
CA LYS A 238 4.72 -4.92 -11.91
C LYS A 238 4.07 -6.07 -11.15
N PHE A 239 2.90 -5.83 -10.54
CA PHE A 239 2.14 -6.82 -9.78
C PHE A 239 1.25 -7.66 -10.67
N GLY A 240 0.67 -7.10 -11.74
CA GLY A 240 -0.20 -7.85 -12.64
C GLY A 240 0.50 -9.06 -13.29
N SER A 241 1.81 -9.01 -13.49
CA SER A 241 2.57 -10.17 -13.99
C SER A 241 2.77 -11.29 -12.96
N LYS A 242 2.67 -10.98 -11.66
CA LYS A 242 2.91 -11.93 -10.54
C LYS A 242 1.66 -12.30 -9.76
N PHE A 243 0.59 -11.50 -9.88
CA PHE A 243 -0.67 -11.72 -9.20
C PHE A 243 -1.51 -12.72 -9.99
N ASP A 244 -1.32 -14.00 -9.67
CA ASP A 244 -2.10 -15.09 -10.25
C ASP A 244 -3.27 -15.45 -9.32
N LEU A 245 -4.36 -14.67 -9.44
CA LEU A 245 -5.59 -14.92 -8.69
C LEU A 245 -6.15 -16.32 -8.94
N ARG A 246 -5.94 -16.87 -10.14
CA ARG A 246 -6.40 -18.21 -10.48
C ARG A 246 -5.71 -19.24 -9.58
N SER A 247 -4.38 -19.20 -9.52
CA SER A 247 -3.60 -20.12 -8.66
C SER A 247 -3.98 -19.96 -7.18
N ILE A 248 -4.17 -18.73 -6.69
CA ILE A 248 -4.58 -18.48 -5.31
C ILE A 248 -5.94 -19.14 -5.00
N ILE A 249 -6.93 -19.01 -5.88
CA ILE A 249 -8.25 -19.62 -5.72
C ILE A 249 -8.16 -21.15 -5.83
N GLU A 250 -7.39 -21.66 -6.79
CA GLU A 250 -7.17 -23.09 -6.97
C GLU A 250 -6.57 -23.73 -5.72
N GLU A 251 -5.49 -23.14 -5.18
CA GLU A 251 -4.85 -23.58 -3.93
C GLU A 251 -5.82 -23.51 -2.75
N LYS A 252 -6.60 -22.43 -2.62
CA LYS A 252 -7.54 -22.26 -1.52
C LYS A 252 -8.63 -23.33 -1.54
N ILE A 253 -9.20 -23.62 -2.71
CA ILE A 253 -10.20 -24.69 -2.87
C ILE A 253 -9.56 -26.07 -2.63
N ASN A 254 -8.35 -26.30 -3.13
CA ASN A 254 -7.61 -27.55 -2.91
C ASN A 254 -7.21 -27.76 -1.45
N ALA A 255 -7.07 -26.69 -0.65
CA ALA A 255 -6.81 -26.77 0.78
C ALA A 255 -8.06 -27.05 1.64
N MET A 256 -9.27 -26.78 1.13
CA MET A 256 -10.53 -27.04 1.86
C MET A 256 -10.68 -28.51 2.23
N ASP A 257 -11.33 -28.83 3.34
CA ASP A 257 -11.65 -30.23 3.61
C ASP A 257 -12.83 -30.73 2.75
N VAL A 258 -13.08 -32.04 2.75
CA VAL A 258 -14.15 -32.63 1.93
C VAL A 258 -15.55 -32.18 2.39
N ASN A 259 -15.72 -31.87 3.67
CA ASN A 259 -17.00 -31.41 4.23
C ASN A 259 -17.29 -29.96 3.82
N GLU A 260 -16.27 -29.10 3.79
CA GLU A 260 -16.36 -27.72 3.33
C GLU A 260 -16.74 -27.67 1.85
N LEU A 261 -16.07 -28.47 1.01
CA LEU A 261 -16.40 -28.59 -0.41
C LEU A 261 -17.83 -29.12 -0.61
N GLU A 262 -18.23 -30.15 0.14
CA GLU A 262 -19.59 -30.67 0.13
C GLU A 262 -20.62 -29.60 0.51
N SER A 263 -20.35 -28.82 1.56
CA SER A 263 -21.24 -27.75 2.02
C SER A 263 -21.37 -26.63 0.99
N LEU A 264 -20.28 -26.27 0.31
CA LEU A 264 -20.29 -25.28 -0.77
C LEU A 264 -21.15 -25.77 -1.95
N VAL A 265 -20.96 -27.01 -2.38
CA VAL A 265 -21.72 -27.58 -3.50
C VAL A 265 -23.19 -27.78 -3.13
N LEU A 266 -23.49 -28.29 -1.94
CA LEU A 266 -24.87 -28.49 -1.49
C LEU A 266 -25.64 -27.19 -1.34
N THR A 267 -25.00 -26.12 -0.85
CA THR A 267 -25.64 -24.79 -0.74
C THR A 267 -26.17 -24.32 -2.09
N VAL A 268 -25.45 -24.60 -3.18
CA VAL A 268 -25.84 -24.18 -4.54
C VAL A 268 -26.77 -25.20 -5.21
N MET A 269 -26.52 -26.50 -5.03
CA MET A 269 -27.17 -27.56 -5.83
C MET A 269 -28.34 -28.26 -5.14
N LYS A 270 -28.60 -28.05 -3.85
CA LYS A 270 -29.62 -28.82 -3.08
C LYS A 270 -30.97 -28.87 -3.77
N LYS A 271 -31.48 -27.72 -4.22
CA LYS A 271 -32.77 -27.63 -4.90
C LYS A 271 -32.80 -28.46 -6.20
N GLU A 272 -31.74 -28.39 -7.00
CA GLU A 272 -31.63 -29.13 -8.26
C GLU A 272 -31.55 -30.66 -8.01
N LEU A 273 -30.81 -31.07 -6.99
CA LEU A 273 -30.72 -32.47 -6.59
C LEU A 273 -32.06 -33.01 -6.08
N ASP A 274 -32.80 -32.24 -5.28
CA ASP A 274 -34.12 -32.61 -4.79
C ASP A 274 -35.13 -32.76 -5.94
N VAL A 275 -35.06 -31.89 -6.95
CA VAL A 275 -35.87 -32.02 -8.19
C VAL A 275 -35.56 -33.32 -8.91
N ILE A 276 -34.28 -33.67 -9.05
CA ILE A 276 -33.88 -34.94 -9.68
C ILE A 276 -34.51 -36.10 -8.89
N VAL A 277 -34.36 -36.14 -7.56
CA VAL A 277 -34.93 -37.21 -6.71
C VAL A 277 -36.45 -37.33 -6.89
N ASN A 278 -37.17 -36.22 -6.87
CA ASN A 278 -38.63 -36.20 -7.04
C ASN A 278 -39.06 -36.64 -8.44
N LEU A 279 -38.31 -36.27 -9.48
CA LEU A 279 -38.56 -36.74 -10.85
C LEU A 279 -38.43 -38.25 -10.96
N GLY A 280 -37.49 -38.86 -10.22
CA GLY A 280 -37.37 -40.31 -10.11
C GLY A 280 -38.64 -40.97 -9.59
N ALA A 281 -39.31 -40.35 -8.60
CA ALA A 281 -40.59 -40.83 -8.10
C ALA A 281 -41.71 -40.73 -9.16
N VAL A 282 -41.78 -39.60 -9.88
CA VAL A 282 -42.77 -39.38 -10.93
C VAL A 282 -42.58 -40.39 -12.07
N ILE A 283 -41.34 -40.62 -12.52
CA ILE A 283 -41.04 -41.59 -13.58
C ILE A 283 -41.42 -43.00 -13.11
N GLY A 284 -41.06 -43.39 -11.88
CA GLY A 284 -41.44 -44.68 -11.32
C GLY A 284 -42.95 -44.88 -11.24
N LEU A 285 -43.69 -43.81 -10.91
CA LEU A 285 -45.14 -43.80 -10.90
C LEU A 285 -45.73 -44.02 -12.29
N VAL A 286 -45.23 -43.28 -13.30
CA VAL A 286 -45.67 -43.40 -14.70
C VAL A 286 -45.38 -44.80 -15.25
N LEU A 287 -44.18 -45.34 -15.01
CA LEU A 287 -43.83 -46.70 -15.45
C LEU A 287 -44.72 -47.76 -14.78
N GLY A 288 -45.01 -47.59 -13.49
CA GLY A 288 -45.94 -48.48 -12.79
C GLY A 288 -47.38 -48.36 -13.29
N MET A 289 -47.82 -47.18 -13.78
CA MET A 289 -49.11 -47.04 -14.46
C MET A 289 -49.13 -47.75 -15.81
N ILE A 290 -48.06 -47.62 -16.60
CA ILE A 290 -47.95 -48.27 -17.91
C ILE A 290 -48.00 -49.79 -17.74
N ASN A 291 -47.36 -50.34 -16.71
CA ASN A 291 -47.39 -51.77 -16.39
C ASN A 291 -48.78 -52.29 -15.94
N LEU A 292 -49.77 -51.41 -15.71
CA LEU A 292 -51.16 -51.81 -15.49
C LEU A 292 -51.96 -51.89 -16.80
N LEU A 293 -51.48 -51.20 -17.84
CA LEU A 293 -52.15 -51.11 -19.15
C LEU A 293 -51.66 -52.18 -20.13
N ILE A 294 -50.50 -52.78 -19.87
CA ILE A 294 -49.88 -53.88 -20.63
C ILE A 294 -50.13 -55.18 -19.87
#